data_AF-T1B2S3-F1
#
_entry.id   AF-T1B2S3-F1
#
_cell.length_a   1.000
_cell.length_b   1.000
_cell.length_c   1.000
_cell.angle_alpha   90.00
_cell.angle_beta   90.00
_cell.angle_gamma   90.00
#
_symmetry.space_group_name_H-M   'P 1'
#
loop_
_entity.id
_entity.type
_entity.pdbx_description
1 polymer ?
#
loop_
_entity_poly.entity_id
_entity_poly.type
_entity_poly.pdbx_seq_one_letter_code
_entity_poly.pdbx_strand_id
1 'polypeptide(L)'
;ECRYLLETLREVYKHDAFCRQQEMSAEQRLAYHQAHSGPLMKALEDWFTEQFAERKVEPNSGLGQAITYMQKRWDRLTLFLRQVGAPLDSNMVERILKRAILHRKNSYFYKTENGARVGDLFMTLIHTCQLHGVNAFEYLTELQKHARELAAHPLEWMPWNYR
;
A
#
# COMPACT_ATOMS: atom_id res chain seq x y z
N GLU A 1 15.05 -0.10 23.29
CA GLU A 1 13.62 0.09 23.61
C GLU A 1 12.70 -0.37 22.47
N CYS A 2 12.88 0.08 21.22
CA CYS A 2 12.01 -0.34 20.10
C CYS A 2 12.16 -1.80 19.61
N ARG A 3 13.06 -2.61 20.19
CA ARG A 3 13.33 -3.98 19.74
C ARG A 3 12.08 -4.86 19.81
N TYR A 4 11.37 -4.84 20.94
CA TYR A 4 10.17 -5.65 21.14
C TYR A 4 9.09 -5.35 20.09
N LEU A 5 8.85 -4.07 19.79
CA LEU A 5 7.95 -3.65 18.72
C LEU A 5 8.39 -4.21 17.36
N LEU A 6 9.66 -4.01 16.98
CA LEU A 6 10.17 -4.45 15.68
C LEU A 6 10.11 -5.98 15.53
N GLU A 7 10.42 -6.72 16.58
CA GLU A 7 10.34 -8.19 16.60
C GLU A 7 8.89 -8.67 16.50
N THR A 8 7.98 -8.05 17.24
CA THR A 8 6.55 -8.40 17.18
C THR A 8 5.98 -8.18 15.78
N LEU A 9 6.23 -7.00 15.18
CA LEU A 9 5.78 -6.71 13.83
C LEU A 9 6.44 -7.67 12.81
N ARG A 10 7.74 -7.99 12.97
CA ARG A 10 8.43 -8.96 12.11
C ARG A 10 7.72 -10.31 12.10
N GLU A 11 7.31 -10.83 13.24
CA GLU A 11 6.57 -12.10 13.30
C GLU A 11 5.20 -12.00 12.62
N VAL A 12 4.48 -10.88 12.77
CA VAL A 12 3.23 -10.64 12.04
C VAL A 12 3.43 -10.67 10.52
N TYR A 13 4.50 -10.06 10.01
CA TYR A 13 4.84 -10.12 8.58
C TYR A 13 5.24 -11.52 8.12
N LYS A 14 5.91 -12.32 8.97
CA LYS A 14 6.19 -13.73 8.66
C LYS A 14 4.91 -14.56 8.54
N HIS A 15 3.94 -14.34 9.43
CA HIS A 15 2.64 -15.01 9.34
C HIS A 15 1.92 -14.68 8.03
N ASP A 16 1.97 -13.43 7.59
CA ASP A 16 1.35 -13.01 6.33
C ASP A 16 2.08 -13.60 5.11
N ALA A 17 3.42 -13.64 5.15
CA ALA A 17 4.21 -14.32 4.12
C ALA A 17 3.90 -15.82 4.05
N PHE A 18 3.74 -16.47 5.20
CA PHE A 18 3.33 -17.87 5.28
C PHE A 18 1.94 -18.08 4.65
N CYS A 19 0.95 -17.26 4.99
CA CYS A 19 -0.40 -17.34 4.39
C CYS A 19 -0.35 -17.24 2.86
N ARG A 20 0.49 -16.34 2.33
CA ARG A 20 0.69 -16.19 0.87
C ARG A 20 1.35 -17.41 0.24
N GLN A 21 2.37 -17.99 0.88
CA GLN A 21 3.06 -19.19 0.38
C GLN A 21 2.15 -20.43 0.38
N GLN A 22 1.21 -20.50 1.31
CA GLN A 22 0.20 -21.56 1.37
C GLN A 22 -1.02 -21.29 0.49
N GLU A 23 -1.02 -20.19 -0.28
CA GLU A 23 -2.12 -19.78 -1.17
C GLU A 23 -3.48 -19.72 -0.45
N MET A 24 -3.48 -19.32 0.83
CA MET A 24 -4.70 -19.25 1.64
C MET A 24 -5.71 -18.26 1.04
N SER A 25 -6.99 -18.61 1.10
CA SER A 25 -8.08 -17.67 0.80
C SER A 25 -8.07 -16.48 1.75
N ALA A 26 -8.79 -15.41 1.41
CA ALA A 26 -8.87 -14.22 2.25
C ALA A 26 -9.47 -14.52 3.64
N GLU A 27 -10.41 -15.46 3.72
CA GLU A 27 -11.05 -15.95 4.95
C GLU A 27 -10.10 -16.82 5.77
N GLN A 28 -9.39 -17.75 5.13
CA GLN A 28 -8.39 -18.59 5.78
C GLN A 28 -7.26 -17.75 6.37
N ARG A 29 -6.77 -16.77 5.59
CA ARG A 29 -5.78 -15.80 6.05
C ARG A 29 -6.27 -15.00 7.26
N LEU A 30 -7.52 -14.54 7.25
CA LEU A 30 -8.11 -13.82 8.39
C LEU A 30 -8.13 -14.70 9.65
N ALA A 31 -8.64 -15.92 9.54
CA ALA A 31 -8.67 -16.86 10.66
C ALA A 31 -7.27 -17.20 11.19
N TYR A 32 -6.30 -17.39 10.30
CA TYR A 32 -4.90 -17.61 10.67
C TYR A 32 -4.33 -16.41 11.43
N HIS A 33 -4.53 -15.20 10.94
CA HIS A 33 -4.05 -14.01 11.64
C HIS A 33 -4.75 -13.79 12.98
N GLN A 34 -6.05 -14.08 13.11
CA GLN A 34 -6.74 -14.03 14.39
C GLN A 34 -6.12 -14.97 15.42
N ALA A 35 -5.77 -16.21 15.01
CA ALA A 35 -5.17 -17.20 15.89
C ALA A 35 -3.69 -16.89 16.24
N HIS A 36 -2.90 -16.45 15.27
CA HIS A 36 -1.44 -16.36 15.41
C HIS A 36 -0.91 -14.93 15.57
N SER A 37 -1.49 -13.94 14.89
CA SER A 37 -1.09 -12.53 14.98
C SER A 37 -1.92 -11.73 15.99
N GLY A 38 -3.16 -12.13 16.24
CA GLY A 38 -4.07 -11.47 17.19
C GLY A 38 -3.46 -11.35 18.60
N PRO A 39 -2.97 -12.46 19.20
CA PRO A 39 -2.33 -12.41 20.51
C PRO A 39 -1.07 -11.53 20.54
N LEU A 40 -0.26 -11.56 19.47
CA LEU A 40 0.95 -10.74 19.35
C LEU A 40 0.62 -9.24 19.31
N MET A 41 -0.37 -8.87 18.50
CA MET A 41 -0.83 -7.49 18.42
C MET A 41 -1.40 -7.06 19.77
N LYS A 42 -2.21 -7.90 20.43
CA LYS A 42 -2.77 -7.56 21.74
C LYS A 42 -1.69 -7.33 22.79
N ALA A 43 -0.70 -8.22 22.88
CA ALA A 43 0.44 -8.06 23.78
C ALA A 43 1.26 -6.80 23.48
N LEU A 44 1.34 -6.37 22.22
CA LEU A 44 1.99 -5.12 21.84
C LEU A 44 1.20 -3.88 22.29
N GLU A 45 -0.13 -3.92 22.19
CA GLU A 45 -1.01 -2.85 22.69
C GLU A 45 -0.88 -2.67 24.21
N ASP A 46 -0.88 -3.79 24.93
CA ASP A 46 -0.75 -3.80 26.38
C ASP A 46 0.63 -3.28 26.79
N TRP A 47 1.68 -3.71 26.10
CA TRP A 47 3.04 -3.22 26.30
C TRP A 47 3.17 -1.70 26.13
N PHE A 48 2.51 -1.11 25.12
CA PHE A 48 2.47 0.35 24.96
C PHE A 48 1.83 1.05 26.15
N THR A 49 0.75 0.47 26.68
CA THR A 49 0.02 1.02 27.83
C THR A 49 0.90 0.98 29.09
N GLU A 50 1.62 -0.13 29.30
CA GLU A 50 2.59 -0.28 30.39
C GLU A 50 3.74 0.73 30.30
N GLN A 51 4.24 1.05 29.10
CA GLN A 51 5.33 2.02 28.93
C GLN A 51 5.00 3.39 29.56
N PHE A 52 3.76 3.84 29.43
CA PHE A 52 3.30 5.09 30.02
C PHE A 52 2.88 4.93 31.48
N ALA A 53 2.17 3.86 31.83
CA ALA A 53 1.71 3.62 33.19
C ALA A 53 2.88 3.53 34.19
N GLU A 54 3.97 2.88 33.80
CA GLU A 54 5.17 2.71 34.62
C GLU A 54 6.19 3.85 34.45
N ARG A 55 5.84 4.90 33.70
CA ARG A 55 6.72 6.05 33.41
C ARG A 55 8.08 5.66 32.80
N LYS A 56 8.12 4.55 32.06
CA LYS A 56 9.31 4.09 31.31
C LYS A 56 9.60 4.97 30.10
N VAL A 57 8.56 5.55 29.51
CA VAL A 57 8.66 6.46 28.36
C VAL A 57 7.99 7.78 28.69
N GLU A 58 8.72 8.88 28.51
CA GLU A 58 8.16 10.23 28.61
C GLU A 58 7.21 10.49 27.44
N PRO A 59 5.93 10.85 27.65
CA PRO A 59 4.95 11.03 26.58
C PRO A 59 5.36 12.03 25.50
N ASN A 60 6.09 13.09 25.88
CA ASN A 60 6.53 14.14 24.96
C ASN A 60 7.84 13.79 24.23
N SER A 61 8.52 12.70 24.59
CA SER A 61 9.69 12.21 23.87
C SER A 61 9.32 11.75 22.45
N GLY A 62 10.31 11.64 21.56
CA GLY A 62 10.08 11.11 20.20
C GLY A 62 9.46 9.70 20.21
N LEU A 63 9.86 8.84 21.15
CA LEU A 63 9.28 7.52 21.32
C LEU A 63 7.84 7.60 21.86
N GLY A 64 7.57 8.45 22.85
CA GLY A 64 6.23 8.65 23.41
C GLY A 64 5.24 9.17 22.36
N GLN A 65 5.68 10.10 21.51
CA GLN A 65 4.88 10.58 20.38
C GLN A 65 4.57 9.48 19.36
N ALA A 66 5.56 8.63 19.04
CA ALA A 66 5.37 7.50 18.13
C ALA A 66 4.39 6.46 18.68
N ILE A 67 4.52 6.07 19.96
CA ILE A 67 3.60 5.14 20.63
C ILE A 67 2.18 5.73 20.63
N THR A 68 2.03 7.00 21.02
CA THR A 68 0.74 7.70 21.03
C THR A 68 0.11 7.71 19.64
N TYR A 69 0.90 7.95 18.60
CA TYR A 69 0.43 7.94 17.22
C TYR A 69 -0.10 6.56 16.80
N MET A 70 0.61 5.49 17.17
CA MET A 70 0.17 4.12 16.90
C MET A 70 -1.10 3.77 17.65
N GLN A 71 -1.18 4.05 18.96
CA GLN A 71 -2.37 3.79 19.78
C GLN A 71 -3.62 4.51 19.24
N LYS A 72 -3.48 5.79 18.84
CA LYS A 72 -4.59 6.55 18.21
C LYS A 72 -5.11 5.92 16.91
N ARG A 73 -4.31 5.07 16.26
CA ARG A 73 -4.63 4.41 14.99
C ARG A 73 -4.76 2.90 15.13
N TRP A 74 -4.78 2.39 16.36
CA TRP A 74 -4.68 0.97 16.64
C TRP A 74 -5.75 0.15 15.92
N ASP A 75 -6.98 0.66 15.92
CA ASP A 75 -8.10 0.01 15.26
C ASP A 75 -7.83 -0.14 13.75
N ARG A 76 -7.33 0.91 13.08
CA ARG A 76 -6.99 0.83 11.65
C ARG A 76 -5.77 -0.06 11.40
N LEU A 77 -4.77 0.00 12.27
CA LEU A 77 -3.54 -0.80 12.17
C LEU A 77 -3.83 -2.31 12.28
N THR A 78 -4.86 -2.68 13.04
CA THR A 78 -5.25 -4.07 13.30
C THR A 78 -6.44 -4.53 12.44
N LEU A 79 -6.86 -3.76 11.44
CA LEU A 79 -8.04 -4.07 10.63
C LEU A 79 -7.96 -5.45 9.94
N PHE A 80 -6.76 -5.91 9.59
CA PHE A 80 -6.52 -7.24 9.01
C PHE A 80 -6.96 -8.41 9.92
N LEU A 81 -7.21 -8.15 11.20
CA LEU A 81 -7.74 -9.12 12.17
C LEU A 81 -9.27 -9.16 12.22
N ARG A 82 -9.96 -8.24 11.54
CA ARG A 82 -11.43 -8.08 11.61
C ARG A 82 -12.12 -8.05 10.25
N GLN A 83 -11.41 -7.65 9.18
CA GLN A 83 -11.98 -7.51 7.84
C GLN A 83 -11.33 -8.51 6.87
N VAL A 84 -12.15 -9.33 6.22
CA VAL A 84 -11.71 -10.25 5.16
C VAL A 84 -11.03 -9.46 4.04
N GLY A 85 -9.85 -9.91 3.63
CA GLY A 85 -9.08 -9.30 2.54
C GLY A 85 -8.35 -8.00 2.90
N ALA A 86 -8.44 -7.50 4.13
CA ALA A 86 -7.70 -6.31 4.52
C ALA A 86 -6.17 -6.58 4.53
N PRO A 87 -5.37 -5.74 3.85
CA PRO A 87 -3.91 -5.88 3.82
C PRO A 87 -3.29 -5.51 5.18
N LEU A 88 -2.08 -5.99 5.46
CA LEU A 88 -1.31 -5.58 6.64
C LEU A 88 -0.89 -4.11 6.59
N ASP A 89 -0.64 -3.59 5.39
CA ASP A 89 -0.08 -2.26 5.18
C ASP A 89 -0.59 -1.63 3.89
N SER A 90 -0.31 -0.34 3.72
CA SER A 90 -0.60 0.45 2.52
C SER A 90 0.60 0.56 1.57
N ASN A 91 1.65 -0.27 1.72
CA ASN A 91 2.90 -0.10 0.98
C ASN A 91 2.71 -0.12 -0.54
N MET A 92 1.77 -0.94 -1.03
CA MET A 92 1.44 -0.99 -2.46
C MET A 92 0.88 0.36 -2.94
N VAL A 93 -0.09 0.92 -2.20
CA VAL A 93 -0.72 2.20 -2.52
C VAL A 93 0.31 3.33 -2.43
N GLU A 94 1.14 3.33 -1.39
CA GLU A 94 2.21 4.32 -1.21
C GLU A 94 3.23 4.26 -2.34
N ARG A 95 3.63 3.06 -2.79
CA ARG A 95 4.50 2.88 -3.97
C ARG A 95 3.89 3.48 -5.22
N ILE A 96 2.59 3.29 -5.45
CA ILE A 96 1.88 3.83 -6.62
C ILE A 96 1.83 5.36 -6.53
N LEU A 97 1.41 5.92 -5.39
CA LEU A 97 1.34 7.36 -5.16
C LEU A 97 2.71 8.05 -5.28
N LYS A 98 3.78 7.39 -4.82
CA LYS A 98 5.15 7.91 -4.90
C LYS A 98 5.55 8.24 -6.34
N ARG A 99 5.06 7.50 -7.33
CA ARG A 99 5.35 7.79 -8.74
C ARG A 99 4.73 9.11 -9.20
N ALA A 100 3.48 9.36 -8.83
CA ALA A 100 2.82 10.64 -9.12
C ALA A 100 3.54 11.81 -8.44
N ILE A 101 3.96 11.63 -7.19
CA ILE A 101 4.74 12.64 -6.46
C ILE A 101 6.09 12.92 -7.12
N LEU A 102 6.80 11.88 -7.56
CA LEU A 102 8.07 12.02 -8.28
C LEU A 102 7.88 12.74 -9.62
N HIS A 103 6.83 12.40 -10.36
CA HIS A 103 6.50 13.08 -11.60
C HIS A 103 6.28 14.58 -11.37
N ARG A 104 5.41 14.94 -10.42
CA ARG A 104 5.17 16.34 -10.03
C ARG A 104 6.47 17.07 -9.66
N LYS A 105 7.36 16.40 -8.91
CA LYS A 105 8.66 16.97 -8.54
C LYS A 105 9.56 17.21 -9.76
N ASN A 106 9.58 16.29 -10.72
CA ASN A 106 10.43 16.38 -11.91
C ASN A 106 9.91 17.39 -12.94
N SER A 107 8.59 17.54 -13.06
CA SER A 107 7.99 18.49 -13.99
C SER A 107 7.99 19.93 -13.46
N TYR A 108 8.23 20.14 -12.16
CA TYR A 108 8.14 21.40 -11.42
C TYR A 108 6.74 22.07 -11.42
N PHE A 109 6.15 22.32 -12.60
CA PHE A 109 4.83 22.90 -12.76
C PHE A 109 4.26 22.59 -14.15
N TYR A 110 2.94 22.77 -14.30
CA TYR A 110 2.28 22.81 -15.61
C TYR A 110 1.83 24.24 -15.89
N LYS A 111 2.05 24.73 -17.11
CA LYS A 111 1.68 26.09 -17.51
C LYS A 111 0.17 26.33 -17.57
N THR A 112 -0.60 25.27 -17.87
CA THR A 112 -2.06 25.33 -18.01
C THR A 112 -2.71 24.10 -17.39
N GLU A 113 -3.97 24.22 -16.96
CA GLU A 113 -4.76 23.10 -16.46
C GLU A 113 -4.90 21.98 -17.51
N ASN A 114 -5.07 22.35 -18.78
CA ASN A 114 -5.11 21.36 -19.85
C ASN A 114 -3.78 20.61 -20.00
N GLY A 115 -2.64 21.30 -19.84
CA GLY A 115 -1.33 20.65 -19.81
C GLY A 115 -1.16 19.68 -18.65
N ALA A 116 -1.66 20.06 -17.46
CA ALA A 116 -1.69 19.17 -16.29
C ALA A 116 -2.53 17.92 -16.57
N ARG A 117 -3.75 18.09 -17.08
CA ARG A 117 -4.66 16.99 -17.41
C ARG A 117 -4.07 16.02 -18.42
N VAL A 118 -3.40 16.52 -19.47
CA VAL A 118 -2.73 15.68 -20.47
C VAL A 118 -1.56 14.92 -19.84
N GLY A 119 -0.77 15.58 -18.99
CA GLY A 119 0.31 14.94 -18.23
C GLY A 119 -0.20 13.79 -17.35
N ASP A 120 -1.29 14.04 -16.61
CA ASP A 120 -1.92 13.04 -15.73
C ASP A 120 -2.46 11.83 -16.53
N LEU A 121 -3.03 12.06 -17.71
CA LEU A 121 -3.49 11.00 -18.61
C LEU A 121 -2.35 10.08 -19.03
N PHE A 122 -1.26 10.64 -19.58
CA PHE A 122 -0.12 9.84 -20.00
C PHE A 122 0.55 9.12 -18.82
N MET A 123 0.71 9.79 -17.69
CA MET A 123 1.25 9.18 -16.48
C MET A 123 0.40 7.97 -16.03
N THR A 124 -0.93 8.11 -16.05
CA THR A 124 -1.85 7.03 -15.72
C THR A 124 -1.69 5.83 -16.65
N LEU A 125 -1.63 6.06 -17.96
CA LEU A 125 -1.43 4.99 -18.95
C LEU A 125 -0.07 4.31 -18.79
N ILE A 126 1.01 5.07 -18.66
CA ILE A 126 2.37 4.53 -18.48
C ILE A 126 2.45 3.66 -17.24
N HIS A 127 1.91 4.13 -16.11
CA HIS A 127 1.93 3.34 -14.87
C HIS A 127 1.04 2.10 -14.95
N THR A 128 -0.10 2.19 -15.64
CA THR A 128 -0.96 1.03 -15.89
C THR A 128 -0.22 -0.03 -16.72
N CYS A 129 0.48 0.37 -17.78
CA CYS A 129 1.34 -0.54 -18.56
C CYS A 129 2.38 -1.23 -17.67
N GLN A 130 3.08 -0.46 -16.82
CA GLN A 130 4.07 -1.01 -15.90
C GLN A 130 3.48 -1.99 -14.87
N LEU A 131 2.25 -1.77 -14.40
CA LEU A 131 1.56 -2.71 -13.51
C LEU A 131 1.22 -4.04 -14.21
N HIS A 132 0.96 -4.00 -15.52
CA HIS A 132 0.67 -5.17 -16.34
C HIS A 132 1.90 -5.77 -17.04
N GLY A 133 3.11 -5.26 -16.78
CA GLY A 133 4.34 -5.75 -17.42
C GLY A 133 4.46 -5.40 -18.90
N VAL A 134 3.72 -4.39 -19.37
CA VAL A 134 3.69 -3.94 -20.76
C VAL A 134 4.68 -2.79 -20.98
N ASN A 135 5.40 -2.82 -22.11
CA ASN A 135 6.22 -1.69 -22.55
C ASN A 135 5.33 -0.51 -22.93
N ALA A 136 5.37 0.55 -22.11
CA ALA A 136 4.51 1.71 -22.29
C ALA A 136 4.76 2.47 -23.62
N PHE A 137 5.99 2.49 -24.12
CA PHE A 137 6.31 3.18 -25.36
C PHE A 137 5.73 2.47 -26.58
N GLU A 138 5.88 1.14 -26.62
CA GLU A 138 5.30 0.30 -27.67
C GLU A 138 3.77 0.37 -27.63
N TYR A 139 3.19 0.22 -26.44
CA TYR A 139 1.74 0.34 -26.25
C TYR A 139 1.19 1.67 -26.76
N LEU A 140 1.77 2.80 -26.36
CA LEU A 140 1.33 4.13 -26.82
C LEU A 140 1.52 4.31 -28.33
N THR A 141 2.54 3.68 -28.91
CA THR A 141 2.79 3.66 -30.35
C THR A 141 1.68 2.90 -31.07
N GLU A 142 1.28 1.73 -30.57
CA GLU A 142 0.18 0.95 -31.13
C GLU A 142 -1.17 1.68 -31.01
N LEU A 143 -1.44 2.34 -29.87
CA LEU A 143 -2.62 3.20 -29.74
C LEU A 143 -2.68 4.29 -30.81
N GLN A 144 -1.53 4.90 -31.16
CA GLN A 144 -1.46 5.93 -32.18
C GLN A 144 -1.68 5.36 -33.59
N LYS A 145 -1.11 4.19 -33.89
CA LYS A 145 -1.31 3.51 -35.19
C LYS A 145 -2.76 3.11 -35.42
N HIS A 146 -3.47 2.71 -34.36
CA HIS A 146 -4.84 2.19 -34.39
C HIS A 146 -5.86 3.16 -33.78
N ALA A 147 -5.67 4.46 -33.99
CA ALA A 147 -6.48 5.50 -33.35
C ALA A 147 -7.98 5.42 -33.68
N ARG A 148 -8.35 4.90 -34.86
CA ARG A 148 -9.77 4.77 -35.26
C ARG A 148 -10.44 3.62 -34.52
N GLU A 149 -9.76 2.48 -34.44
CA GLU A 149 -10.21 1.29 -33.72
C GLU A 149 -10.28 1.55 -32.22
N LEU A 150 -9.26 2.23 -31.67
CA LEU A 150 -9.25 2.71 -30.29
C LEU A 150 -10.47 3.59 -29.98
N ALA A 151 -10.82 4.51 -30.88
CA ALA A 151 -11.98 5.39 -30.68
C ALA A 151 -13.31 4.62 -30.73
N ALA A 152 -13.40 3.56 -31.55
CA ALA A 152 -14.58 2.72 -31.66
C ALA A 152 -14.74 1.74 -30.48
N HIS A 153 -13.63 1.16 -30.01
CA HIS A 153 -13.62 0.06 -29.04
C HIS A 153 -12.57 0.25 -27.92
N PRO A 154 -12.60 1.35 -27.14
CA PRO A 154 -11.50 1.70 -26.24
C PRO A 154 -11.19 0.67 -25.15
N LEU A 155 -12.19 -0.11 -24.71
CA LEU A 155 -11.99 -1.16 -23.72
C LEU A 155 -11.11 -2.31 -24.22
N GLU A 156 -11.09 -2.56 -25.53
CA GLU A 156 -10.27 -3.61 -26.14
C GLU A 156 -8.80 -3.22 -26.19
N TRP A 157 -8.51 -1.91 -26.16
CA TRP A 157 -7.15 -1.37 -26.29
C TRP A 157 -6.50 -1.03 -24.94
N MET A 158 -7.07 -1.47 -23.82
CA MET A 158 -6.48 -1.23 -22.51
C MET A 158 -5.17 -2.03 -22.30
N PRO A 159 -4.24 -1.58 -21.44
CA PRO A 159 -2.93 -2.23 -21.31
C PRO A 159 -2.97 -3.71 -20.94
N TRP A 160 -4.00 -4.18 -20.25
CA TRP A 160 -4.14 -5.61 -19.89
C TRP A 160 -4.58 -6.51 -21.05
N ASN A 161 -5.07 -5.94 -22.16
CA ASN A 161 -5.37 -6.67 -23.39
C ASN A 161 -4.19 -6.64 -24.37
N TYR A 162 -3.18 -5.82 -24.10
CA TYR A 162 -2.00 -5.67 -24.95
C TYR A 162 -1.07 -6.87 -24.78
N ARG A 163 -1.02 -7.74 -25.80
CA ARG A 163 -0.10 -8.87 -25.92
C ARG A 163 0.32 -9.10 -27.37
#